data_AF-A0A3D5L6Y9-F1
#
_entry.id   AF-A0A3D5L6Y9-F1
#
_cell.length_a   1.000
_cell.length_b   1.000
_cell.length_c   1.000
_cell.angle_alpha   90.00
_cell.angle_beta   90.00
_cell.angle_gamma   90.00
#
_symmetry.space_group_name_H-M   'P 1'
#
loop_
_entity.id
_entity.type
_entity.pdbx_description
1 polymer ?
#
loop_
_entity_poly.entity_id
_entity_poly.type
_entity_poly.pdbx_seq_one_letter_code
_entity_poly.pdbx_strand_id
1 'polypeptide(L)'
;YAINGGKDEKYKTKDGKPMQAGPEYAPITSEYLDYDEVMHKYDLMMDWLAGIYVNILNLIQYMHDKYYYEAAEMALIDTDVRRTFATGIAGFSHVVDSLSAIKYAKVKVVRDENGMATSFVTEGDFPRYGNDDDRADDIAVWLLKTFLKKVKKYHTYRNSEPTTSILTITSNVVYGKATGALPDGRAAFTPFAPGATPSYGAEQNGLLASLNSVAKLPYEYALDGISNTETIAPGALGHSEDERKNNLVHVLDGYFDQGAHHLNVNVFGLDKLKDAMEHPEKPEYANFTIRVSGYAVKFIDLTREQQLDVIARTCHEAM
;
A
#
# COMPACT_ATOMS: atom_id res chain seq x y z
N TYR A 1 13.27 -7.71 -5.40
CA TYR A 1 14.67 -7.37 -5.77
C TYR A 1 15.73 -7.67 -4.71
N ALA A 2 15.56 -7.31 -3.44
CA ALA A 2 16.58 -7.55 -2.40
C ALA A 2 17.00 -9.04 -2.28
N ILE A 3 16.02 -9.95 -2.38
CA ILE A 3 16.25 -11.41 -2.37
C ILE A 3 16.97 -11.89 -3.65
N ASN A 4 16.61 -11.34 -4.80
CA ASN A 4 17.07 -11.77 -6.13
C ASN A 4 18.28 -10.97 -6.67
N GLY A 5 18.97 -10.19 -5.84
CA GLY A 5 20.17 -9.45 -6.28
C GLY A 5 19.89 -8.38 -7.34
N GLY A 6 18.74 -7.71 -7.26
CA GLY A 6 18.34 -6.66 -8.21
C GLY A 6 17.76 -7.16 -9.53
N LYS A 7 17.63 -8.48 -9.71
CA LYS A 7 16.96 -9.07 -10.88
C LYS A 7 15.45 -9.08 -10.72
N ASP A 8 14.77 -8.84 -11.82
CA ASP A 8 13.32 -8.83 -11.93
C ASP A 8 12.76 -10.25 -12.06
N GLU A 9 11.76 -10.57 -11.22
CA GLU A 9 11.16 -11.90 -11.17
C GLU A 9 10.17 -12.18 -12.31
N LYS A 10 9.73 -11.16 -13.05
CA LYS A 10 8.75 -11.30 -14.14
C LYS A 10 9.39 -11.09 -15.50
N TYR A 11 10.16 -10.02 -15.65
CA TYR A 11 10.65 -9.55 -16.93
C TYR A 11 12.00 -10.17 -17.28
N LYS A 12 12.12 -10.62 -18.53
CA LYS A 12 13.30 -11.30 -19.08
C LYS A 12 13.93 -10.46 -20.19
N THR A 13 15.23 -10.60 -20.35
CA THR A 13 16.03 -10.12 -21.47
C THR A 13 15.68 -10.88 -22.76
N LYS A 14 16.14 -10.39 -23.92
CA LYS A 14 15.89 -11.02 -25.23
C LYS A 14 16.43 -12.46 -25.31
N ASP A 15 17.48 -12.78 -24.56
CA ASP A 15 18.07 -14.11 -24.43
C ASP A 15 17.41 -14.98 -23.34
N GLY A 16 16.28 -14.53 -22.78
CA GLY A 16 15.46 -15.31 -21.84
C GLY A 16 15.95 -15.31 -20.40
N LYS A 17 16.99 -14.56 -20.06
CA LYS A 17 17.51 -14.45 -18.69
C LYS A 17 16.75 -13.40 -17.88
N PRO A 18 16.65 -13.53 -16.55
CA PRO A 18 16.07 -12.49 -15.69
C PRO A 18 16.70 -11.13 -15.94
N MET A 19 15.89 -10.09 -16.09
CA MET A 19 16.37 -8.73 -16.36
C MET A 19 17.01 -8.13 -15.11
N GLN A 20 18.23 -7.61 -15.24
CA GLN A 20 18.88 -6.84 -14.16
C GLN A 20 18.31 -5.42 -14.16
N ALA A 21 17.39 -5.14 -13.22
CA ALA A 21 16.72 -3.84 -13.11
C ALA A 21 17.35 -2.96 -12.03
N GLY A 22 17.69 -3.55 -10.89
CA GLY A 22 18.43 -2.92 -9.79
C GLY A 22 19.94 -3.17 -9.84
N PRO A 23 20.71 -2.67 -8.86
CA PRO A 23 22.14 -2.94 -8.74
C PRO A 23 22.41 -4.44 -8.62
N GLU A 24 23.49 -4.89 -9.23
CA GLU A 24 23.91 -6.29 -9.22
C GLU A 24 24.55 -6.67 -7.88
N TYR A 25 23.71 -6.84 -6.87
CA TYR A 25 24.11 -7.35 -5.56
C TYR A 25 24.06 -8.87 -5.50
N ALA A 26 24.82 -9.45 -4.58
CA ALA A 26 24.73 -10.89 -4.31
C ALA A 26 23.30 -11.25 -3.86
N PRO A 27 22.62 -12.21 -4.53
CA PRO A 27 21.30 -12.67 -4.11
C PRO A 27 21.39 -13.44 -2.79
N ILE A 28 20.25 -13.60 -2.11
CA ILE A 28 20.12 -14.58 -1.02
C ILE A 28 20.02 -15.96 -1.65
N THR A 29 20.87 -16.90 -1.22
CA THR A 29 20.91 -18.26 -1.77
C THR A 29 20.48 -19.35 -0.78
N SER A 30 20.25 -18.99 0.49
CA SER A 30 19.72 -19.92 1.48
C SER A 30 18.34 -20.46 1.09
N GLU A 31 18.02 -21.66 1.58
CA GLU A 31 16.70 -22.29 1.41
C GLU A 31 15.62 -21.52 2.17
N TYR A 32 15.94 -21.08 3.39
CA TYR A 32 15.06 -20.27 4.23
C TYR A 32 15.61 -18.85 4.33
N LEU A 33 14.70 -17.87 4.28
CA LEU A 33 15.07 -16.47 4.47
C LEU A 33 15.45 -16.21 5.93
N ASP A 34 16.63 -15.62 6.12
CA ASP A 34 17.06 -15.06 7.40
C ASP A 34 16.65 -13.59 7.48
N TYR A 35 16.07 -13.18 8.61
CA TYR A 35 15.55 -11.83 8.78
C TYR A 35 16.62 -10.75 8.67
N ASP A 36 17.77 -10.94 9.34
CA ASP A 36 18.83 -9.93 9.38
C ASP A 36 19.50 -9.80 8.02
N GLU A 37 19.72 -10.91 7.30
CA GLU A 37 20.21 -10.88 5.92
C GLU A 37 19.25 -10.14 4.97
N VAL A 38 17.95 -10.46 5.04
CA VAL A 38 16.92 -9.80 4.22
C VAL A 38 16.88 -8.30 4.52
N MET A 39 16.86 -7.92 5.80
CA MET A 39 16.81 -6.52 6.22
C MET A 39 18.03 -5.73 5.74
N HIS A 40 19.23 -6.31 5.85
CA HIS A 40 20.44 -5.66 5.34
C HIS A 40 20.36 -5.41 3.82
N LYS A 41 19.99 -6.43 3.04
CA LYS A 41 19.88 -6.29 1.57
C LYS A 41 18.71 -5.38 1.16
N TYR A 42 17.61 -5.40 1.92
CA TYR A 42 16.45 -4.55 1.68
C TYR A 42 16.77 -3.08 1.94
N ASP A 43 17.54 -2.76 2.98
CA ASP A 43 17.99 -1.40 3.26
C ASP A 43 18.86 -0.82 2.13
N LEU A 44 19.79 -1.61 1.59
CA LEU A 44 20.61 -1.24 0.43
C LEU A 44 19.75 -1.02 -0.83
N MET A 45 18.77 -1.89 -1.06
CA MET A 45 17.86 -1.76 -2.20
C MET A 45 16.96 -0.51 -2.06
N MET A 46 16.54 -0.16 -0.85
CA MET A 46 15.80 1.08 -0.59
C MET A 46 16.64 2.34 -0.83
N ASP A 47 17.95 2.33 -0.53
CA ASP A 47 18.82 3.47 -0.87
C ASP A 47 18.89 3.67 -2.39
N TRP A 48 19.07 2.58 -3.15
CA TRP A 48 19.03 2.66 -4.61
C TRP A 48 17.68 3.17 -5.13
N LEU A 49 16.57 2.64 -4.60
CA LEU A 49 15.21 3.05 -5.00
C LEU A 49 14.96 4.53 -4.73
N ALA A 50 15.33 5.02 -3.54
CA ALA A 50 15.18 6.43 -3.20
C ALA A 50 15.98 7.33 -4.16
N GLY A 51 17.22 6.95 -4.48
CA GLY A 51 18.06 7.69 -5.40
C GLY A 51 17.50 7.78 -6.82
N ILE A 52 17.06 6.66 -7.40
CA ILE A 52 16.45 6.69 -8.74
C ILE A 52 15.13 7.46 -8.74
N TYR A 53 14.31 7.31 -7.69
CA TYR A 53 13.02 7.98 -7.61
C TYR A 53 13.16 9.51 -7.53
N VAL A 54 14.01 10.02 -6.64
CA VAL A 54 14.24 11.48 -6.51
C VAL A 54 14.85 12.06 -7.78
N ASN A 55 15.82 11.38 -8.39
CA ASN A 55 16.45 11.87 -9.62
C ASN A 55 15.46 11.96 -10.79
N ILE A 56 14.59 10.97 -10.95
CA ILE A 56 13.55 10.97 -11.99
C ILE A 56 12.53 12.08 -11.72
N LEU A 57 12.07 12.24 -10.47
CA LEU A 57 11.14 13.32 -10.13
C LEU A 57 11.77 14.71 -10.30
N ASN A 58 13.05 14.91 -9.99
CA ASN A 58 13.76 16.16 -10.28
C ASN A 58 13.71 16.51 -11.77
N LEU A 59 13.97 15.53 -12.63
CA LEU A 59 13.88 15.72 -14.08
C LEU A 59 12.45 16.07 -14.51
N ILE A 60 11.45 15.33 -14.01
CA ILE A 60 10.03 15.57 -14.32
C ILE A 60 9.64 17.00 -13.94
N GLN A 61 9.89 17.40 -12.70
CA GLN A 61 9.50 18.70 -12.17
C GLN A 61 10.22 19.85 -12.89
N TYR A 62 11.52 19.70 -13.18
CA TYR A 62 12.26 20.69 -13.98
C TYR A 62 11.66 20.86 -15.38
N MET A 63 11.32 19.75 -16.05
CA MET A 63 10.75 19.81 -17.40
C MET A 63 9.31 20.32 -17.39
N HIS A 64 8.54 20.04 -16.33
CA HIS A 64 7.19 20.56 -16.15
C HIS A 64 7.21 22.08 -15.99
N ASP A 65 8.01 22.61 -15.06
CA ASP A 65 8.22 24.06 -14.89
C ASP A 65 8.67 24.74 -16.20
N LYS A 66 9.50 24.06 -17.00
CA LYS A 66 10.04 24.64 -18.23
C LYS A 66 9.06 24.64 -19.40
N TYR A 67 8.30 23.55 -19.59
CA TYR A 67 7.53 23.34 -20.80
C TYR A 67 6.01 23.40 -20.60
N TYR A 68 5.53 23.26 -19.37
CA TYR A 68 4.11 23.27 -19.04
C TYR A 68 3.88 23.90 -17.66
N TYR A 69 4.36 25.14 -17.49
CA TYR A 69 4.09 25.90 -16.28
C TYR A 69 2.61 26.26 -16.18
N GLU A 70 1.98 25.89 -15.07
CA GLU A 70 0.56 26.08 -14.76
C GLU A 70 0.22 27.54 -14.44
N ALA A 71 0.44 28.44 -15.40
CA ALA A 71 0.36 29.89 -15.18
C ALA A 71 -1.00 30.36 -14.65
N ALA A 72 -2.10 29.72 -15.05
CA ALA A 72 -3.45 30.09 -14.63
C ALA A 72 -3.67 29.76 -13.14
N GLU A 73 -3.23 28.59 -12.70
CA GLU A 73 -3.28 28.14 -11.31
C GLU A 73 -2.31 28.96 -10.46
N MET A 74 -1.07 29.15 -10.93
CA MET A 74 -0.03 29.87 -10.21
C MET A 74 -0.31 31.37 -10.07
N ALA A 75 -1.12 31.97 -10.95
CA ALA A 75 -1.58 33.35 -10.81
C ALA A 75 -2.50 33.57 -9.60
N LEU A 76 -3.03 32.48 -9.02
CA LEU A 76 -3.91 32.49 -7.85
C LEU A 76 -3.17 32.12 -6.55
N ILE A 77 -1.85 31.96 -6.59
CA ILE A 77 -1.03 31.63 -5.43
C ILE A 77 -0.13 32.83 -5.12
N ASP A 78 0.15 33.04 -3.83
CA ASP A 78 1.12 34.02 -3.36
C ASP A 78 2.48 33.85 -4.06
N THR A 79 3.23 34.94 -4.18
CA THR A 79 4.51 34.95 -4.92
C THR A 79 5.50 33.90 -4.39
N ASP A 80 5.59 33.74 -3.07
CA ASP A 80 6.50 32.81 -2.39
C ASP A 80 5.79 31.51 -1.98
N VAL A 81 5.65 30.60 -2.95
CA VAL A 81 4.99 29.31 -2.74
C VAL A 81 5.92 28.31 -2.04
N ARG A 82 5.50 27.78 -0.88
CA ARG A 82 6.12 26.59 -0.27
C ARG A 82 5.91 25.39 -1.20
N ARG A 83 6.99 24.67 -1.52
CA ARG A 83 6.95 23.46 -2.36
C ARG A 83 7.37 22.24 -1.55
N THR A 84 6.58 21.19 -1.66
CA THR A 84 6.93 19.86 -1.18
C THR A 84 7.34 18.97 -2.35
N PHE A 85 8.13 17.95 -2.06
CA PHE A 85 8.59 16.96 -3.03
C PHE A 85 7.98 15.62 -2.64
N ALA A 86 6.78 15.38 -3.13
CA ALA A 86 5.95 14.23 -2.78
C ALA A 86 6.44 12.93 -3.43
N THR A 87 6.76 11.92 -2.62
CA THR A 87 7.01 10.54 -3.07
C THR A 87 5.92 9.59 -2.56
N GLY A 88 5.48 8.63 -3.36
CA GLY A 88 4.48 7.65 -2.94
C GLY A 88 5.07 6.28 -2.60
N ILE A 89 4.48 5.58 -1.63
CA ILE A 89 4.76 4.18 -1.31
C ILE A 89 3.55 3.33 -1.66
N ALA A 90 3.77 2.22 -2.38
CA ALA A 90 2.74 1.24 -2.74
C ALA A 90 3.13 -0.16 -2.23
N GLY A 91 2.12 -1.01 -1.97
CA GLY A 91 2.33 -2.36 -1.42
C GLY A 91 2.83 -2.36 0.03
N PHE A 92 2.51 -1.30 0.78
CA PHE A 92 3.06 -1.04 2.12
C PHE A 92 2.78 -2.20 3.10
N SER A 93 1.52 -2.61 3.26
CA SER A 93 1.14 -3.72 4.13
C SER A 93 1.80 -5.05 3.72
N HIS A 94 1.90 -5.34 2.42
CA HIS A 94 2.57 -6.54 1.94
C HIS A 94 4.06 -6.60 2.28
N VAL A 95 4.76 -5.45 2.24
CA VAL A 95 6.16 -5.40 2.70
C VAL A 95 6.24 -5.65 4.21
N VAL A 96 5.36 -5.02 4.99
CA VAL A 96 5.30 -5.20 6.45
C VAL A 96 5.06 -6.66 6.80
N ASP A 97 4.02 -7.27 6.23
CA ASP A 97 3.65 -8.65 6.47
C ASP A 97 4.71 -9.63 5.96
N SER A 98 5.39 -9.31 4.86
CA SER A 98 6.48 -10.14 4.33
C SER A 98 7.67 -10.16 5.28
N LEU A 99 8.05 -8.98 5.81
CA LEU A 99 9.11 -8.88 6.82
C LEU A 99 8.70 -9.56 8.13
N SER A 100 7.44 -9.44 8.53
CA SER A 100 6.89 -10.13 9.70
C SER A 100 6.93 -11.65 9.54
N ALA A 101 6.51 -12.17 8.37
CA ALA A 101 6.58 -13.60 8.05
C ALA A 101 8.01 -14.14 8.14
N ILE A 102 8.99 -13.41 7.59
CA ILE A 102 10.41 -13.80 7.65
C ILE A 102 10.93 -13.76 9.09
N LYS A 103 10.44 -12.84 9.93
CA LYS A 103 10.90 -12.67 11.31
C LYS A 103 10.32 -13.70 12.28
N TYR A 104 9.03 -14.01 12.14
CA TYR A 104 8.26 -14.76 13.14
C TYR A 104 7.82 -16.15 12.68
N ALA A 105 7.91 -16.43 11.38
CA ALA A 105 7.65 -17.75 10.79
C ALA A 105 8.89 -18.25 10.03
N LYS A 106 8.76 -19.39 9.35
CA LYS A 106 9.81 -19.94 8.48
C LYS A 106 9.42 -19.78 7.01
N VAL A 107 10.10 -18.90 6.29
CA VAL A 107 9.82 -18.67 4.86
C VAL A 107 10.83 -19.42 4.00
N LYS A 108 10.38 -20.49 3.36
CA LYS A 108 11.15 -21.24 2.37
C LYS A 108 11.05 -20.58 0.99
N VAL A 109 12.18 -20.44 0.31
CA VAL A 109 12.25 -19.86 -1.04
C VAL A 109 12.14 -20.96 -2.09
N VAL A 110 11.18 -20.82 -3.01
CA VAL A 110 11.07 -21.67 -4.19
C VAL A 110 11.76 -20.96 -5.36
N ARG A 111 12.66 -21.69 -6.04
CA ARG A 111 13.51 -21.12 -7.09
C ARG A 111 13.33 -21.83 -8.42
N ASP A 112 13.52 -21.08 -9.50
CA ASP A 112 13.57 -21.63 -10.87
C ASP A 112 14.96 -22.22 -11.20
N GLU A 113 15.13 -22.73 -12.42
CA GLU A 113 16.40 -23.26 -12.92
C GLU A 113 17.55 -22.24 -12.96
N ASN A 114 17.24 -20.94 -12.90
CA ASN A 114 18.21 -19.85 -12.86
C ASN A 114 18.55 -19.41 -11.43
N GLY A 115 17.99 -20.07 -10.41
CA GLY A 115 18.16 -19.72 -8.99
C GLY A 115 17.34 -18.51 -8.53
N MET A 116 16.44 -17.98 -9.37
CA MET A 116 15.57 -16.86 -9.03
C MET A 116 14.47 -17.30 -8.08
N ALA A 117 14.25 -16.56 -6.99
CA ALA A 117 13.07 -16.75 -6.16
C ALA A 117 11.82 -16.39 -6.96
N THR A 118 10.92 -17.36 -7.16
CA THR A 118 9.67 -17.21 -7.91
C THR A 118 8.43 -17.36 -7.03
N SER A 119 8.54 -18.06 -5.91
CA SER A 119 7.51 -18.13 -4.89
C SER A 119 8.08 -18.46 -3.51
N PHE A 120 7.20 -18.43 -2.50
CA PHE A 120 7.55 -18.65 -1.10
C PHE A 120 6.56 -19.61 -0.45
N VAL A 121 7.06 -20.44 0.47
CA VAL A 121 6.23 -21.30 1.32
C VAL A 121 6.50 -20.92 2.76
N THR A 122 5.47 -20.45 3.45
CA THR A 122 5.57 -19.99 4.84
C THR A 122 5.04 -21.07 5.78
N GLU A 123 5.90 -21.54 6.69
CA GLU A 123 5.59 -22.52 7.73
C GLU A 123 5.47 -21.82 9.09
N GLY A 124 4.32 -21.97 9.75
CA GLY A 124 3.99 -21.27 10.99
C GLY A 124 3.14 -20.02 10.76
N ASP A 125 2.51 -19.54 11.82
CA ASP A 125 1.76 -18.28 11.79
C ASP A 125 2.65 -17.10 12.20
N PHE A 126 2.27 -15.90 11.77
CA PHE A 126 3.01 -14.67 12.04
C PHE A 126 2.05 -13.48 12.23
N PRO A 127 2.49 -12.44 12.97
CA PRO A 127 1.70 -11.21 13.13
C PRO A 127 1.50 -10.49 11.80
N ARG A 128 0.29 -10.03 11.50
CA ARG A 128 0.00 -9.23 10.30
C ARG A 128 -0.44 -7.83 10.70
N TYR A 129 -0.02 -6.84 9.95
CA TYR A 129 -0.43 -5.45 10.11
C TYR A 129 -1.95 -5.30 9.94
N GLY A 130 -2.58 -4.48 10.77
CA GLY A 130 -4.05 -4.35 10.81
C GLY A 130 -4.75 -5.14 11.92
N ASN A 131 -4.02 -5.57 12.95
CA ASN A 131 -4.54 -6.43 14.02
C ASN A 131 -4.23 -5.91 15.43
N ASP A 132 -3.78 -4.66 15.54
CA ASP A 132 -3.28 -4.04 16.77
C ASP A 132 -2.14 -4.84 17.44
N ASP A 133 -1.24 -5.41 16.62
CA ASP A 133 -0.08 -6.18 17.08
C ASP A 133 1.21 -5.40 16.80
N ASP A 134 1.81 -4.87 17.87
CA ASP A 134 3.03 -4.06 17.81
C ASP A 134 4.17 -4.74 17.05
N ARG A 135 4.22 -6.09 17.03
CA ARG A 135 5.27 -6.82 16.32
C ARG A 135 5.27 -6.58 14.81
N ALA A 136 4.10 -6.39 14.21
CA ALA A 136 3.95 -6.04 12.80
C ALA A 136 3.84 -4.52 12.60
N ASP A 137 3.12 -3.84 13.49
CA ASP A 137 2.91 -2.39 13.40
C ASP A 137 4.24 -1.60 13.55
N ASP A 138 5.16 -2.07 14.40
CA ASP A 138 6.50 -1.47 14.53
C ASP A 138 7.32 -1.61 13.25
N ILE A 139 7.13 -2.69 12.48
CA ILE A 139 7.75 -2.86 11.15
C ILE A 139 7.17 -1.82 10.18
N ALA A 140 5.86 -1.56 10.24
CA ALA A 140 5.20 -0.52 9.46
C ALA A 140 5.75 0.88 9.77
N VAL A 141 5.83 1.22 11.06
CA VAL A 141 6.40 2.50 11.51
C VAL A 141 7.87 2.63 11.10
N TRP A 142 8.65 1.56 11.23
CA TRP A 142 10.05 1.52 10.78
C TRP A 142 10.17 1.76 9.28
N LEU A 143 9.35 1.09 8.46
CA LEU A 143 9.40 1.18 7.00
C LEU A 143 9.14 2.61 6.53
N LEU A 144 8.08 3.24 7.05
CA LEU A 144 7.72 4.62 6.72
C LEU A 144 8.86 5.59 7.09
N LYS A 145 9.34 5.54 8.34
CA LYS A 145 10.41 6.42 8.82
C LYS A 145 11.70 6.23 8.02
N THR A 146 12.04 4.98 7.71
CA THR A 146 13.27 4.63 7.00
C THR A 146 13.23 5.13 5.56
N PHE A 147 12.12 4.93 4.85
CA PHE A 147 12.00 5.39 3.47
C PHE A 147 12.12 6.90 3.36
N LEU A 148 11.38 7.67 4.17
CA LEU A 148 11.49 9.15 4.14
C LEU A 148 12.90 9.63 4.49
N LYS A 149 13.57 9.01 5.47
CA LYS A 149 14.97 9.34 5.81
C LYS A 149 15.90 9.14 4.62
N LYS A 150 15.68 8.09 3.81
CA LYS A 150 16.47 7.84 2.59
C LYS A 150 16.17 8.87 1.49
N VAL A 151 14.90 9.21 1.27
CA VAL A 151 14.51 10.28 0.33
C VAL A 151 15.19 11.62 0.70
N LYS A 152 15.20 11.98 2.00
CA LYS A 152 15.84 13.21 2.51
C LYS A 152 17.36 13.30 2.30
N LYS A 153 18.04 12.23 1.91
CA LYS A 153 19.48 12.26 1.57
C LYS A 153 19.76 12.94 0.24
N TYR A 154 18.77 13.04 -0.64
CA TYR A 154 18.93 13.52 -2.01
C TYR A 154 18.47 14.98 -2.14
N HIS A 155 19.17 15.73 -3.01
CA HIS A 155 18.75 17.08 -3.38
C HIS A 155 17.46 17.02 -4.21
N THR A 156 16.54 17.93 -3.92
CA THR A 156 15.26 18.08 -4.61
C THR A 156 15.22 19.39 -5.41
N TYR A 157 14.61 19.33 -6.59
CA TYR A 157 14.48 20.47 -7.49
C TYR A 157 13.78 21.65 -6.78
N ARG A 158 14.32 22.86 -6.97
CA ARG A 158 13.93 24.10 -6.28
C ARG A 158 13.97 24.03 -4.74
N ASN A 159 14.81 23.14 -4.19
CA ASN A 159 14.91 22.90 -2.75
C ASN A 159 13.56 22.54 -2.11
N SER A 160 12.68 21.86 -2.86
CA SER A 160 11.37 21.45 -2.39
C SER A 160 11.49 20.50 -1.20
N GLU A 161 10.66 20.67 -0.17
CA GLU A 161 10.75 19.90 1.06
C GLU A 161 10.35 18.43 0.83
N PRO A 162 11.24 17.44 1.07
CA PRO A 162 10.90 16.05 0.84
C PRO A 162 9.78 15.55 1.76
N THR A 163 8.71 15.05 1.16
CA THR A 163 7.57 14.42 1.84
C THR A 163 7.30 13.05 1.23
N THR A 164 6.55 12.21 1.93
CA THR A 164 6.07 10.94 1.36
C THR A 164 4.61 10.71 1.70
N SER A 165 3.95 9.85 0.94
CA SER A 165 2.60 9.35 1.20
C SER A 165 2.56 7.83 1.14
N ILE A 166 1.57 7.25 1.82
CA ILE A 166 1.17 5.86 1.64
C ILE A 166 -0.18 5.90 0.90
N LEU A 167 -0.08 6.10 -0.42
CA LEU A 167 -1.19 6.33 -1.33
C LEU A 167 -0.90 5.65 -2.67
N THR A 168 -1.91 4.98 -3.23
CA THR A 168 -1.72 4.18 -4.45
C THR A 168 -2.65 4.54 -5.60
N ILE A 169 -3.80 5.17 -5.34
CA ILE A 169 -4.89 5.30 -6.34
C ILE A 169 -5.21 3.90 -6.90
N THR A 170 -5.02 3.67 -8.20
CA THR A 170 -5.20 2.38 -8.90
C THR A 170 -3.88 1.65 -9.19
N SER A 171 -2.75 2.22 -8.77
CA SER A 171 -1.43 1.60 -8.91
C SER A 171 -1.29 0.33 -8.08
N ASN A 172 -2.15 0.09 -7.08
CA ASN A 172 -2.19 -1.17 -6.33
C ASN A 172 -2.47 -2.37 -7.27
N VAL A 173 -3.34 -2.19 -8.27
CA VAL A 173 -3.63 -3.20 -9.29
C VAL A 173 -2.48 -3.30 -10.29
N VAL A 174 -1.96 -2.16 -10.76
CA VAL A 174 -0.89 -2.14 -11.78
C VAL A 174 0.41 -2.75 -11.24
N TYR A 175 0.85 -2.34 -10.06
CA TYR A 175 2.03 -2.91 -9.42
C TYR A 175 1.80 -4.35 -8.98
N GLY A 176 0.60 -4.69 -8.48
CA GLY A 176 0.23 -6.05 -8.16
C GLY A 176 0.45 -7.01 -9.35
N LYS A 177 -0.05 -6.64 -10.54
CA LYS A 177 0.17 -7.38 -11.80
C LYS A 177 1.62 -7.47 -12.24
N ALA A 178 2.47 -6.53 -11.83
CA ALA A 178 3.89 -6.51 -12.16
C ALA A 178 4.74 -7.28 -11.14
N THR A 179 4.19 -7.66 -9.98
CA THR A 179 4.93 -8.24 -8.86
C THR A 179 4.65 -9.72 -8.70
N GLY A 180 5.71 -10.51 -8.53
CA GLY A 180 5.62 -11.95 -8.25
C GLY A 180 4.97 -12.27 -6.89
N ALA A 181 5.06 -13.54 -6.46
CA ALA A 181 4.58 -13.94 -5.14
C ALA A 181 5.45 -13.31 -4.04
N LEU A 182 4.89 -13.08 -2.85
CA LEU A 182 5.58 -12.43 -1.74
C LEU A 182 5.65 -13.34 -0.50
N PRO A 183 6.63 -13.12 0.41
CA PRO A 183 6.80 -13.90 1.65
C PRO A 183 5.58 -13.90 2.59
N ASP A 184 4.72 -12.88 2.53
CA ASP A 184 3.47 -12.80 3.29
C ASP A 184 2.40 -13.83 2.82
N GLY A 185 2.66 -14.56 1.73
CA GLY A 185 1.73 -15.50 1.13
C GLY A 185 0.88 -14.89 0.02
N ARG A 186 1.05 -13.61 -0.33
CA ARG A 186 0.35 -13.00 -1.47
C ARG A 186 0.76 -13.71 -2.76
N ALA A 187 -0.25 -14.24 -3.47
CA ALA A 187 -0.05 -14.88 -4.76
C ALA A 187 0.54 -13.92 -5.82
N ALA A 188 1.27 -14.48 -6.78
CA ALA A 188 1.85 -13.68 -7.85
C ALA A 188 0.78 -12.97 -8.68
N PHE A 189 1.08 -11.74 -9.10
CA PHE A 189 0.28 -10.96 -10.04
C PHE A 189 -1.12 -10.55 -9.55
N THR A 190 -1.42 -10.74 -8.27
CA THR A 190 -2.64 -10.22 -7.64
C THR A 190 -2.44 -8.78 -7.15
N PRO A 191 -3.52 -7.98 -7.06
CA PRO A 191 -3.47 -6.61 -6.55
C PRO A 191 -2.81 -6.50 -5.17
N PHE A 192 -2.23 -5.33 -4.90
CA PHE A 192 -1.90 -4.92 -3.54
C PHE A 192 -3.12 -4.33 -2.83
N ALA A 193 -3.07 -4.24 -1.51
CA ALA A 193 -3.98 -3.38 -0.76
C ALA A 193 -3.80 -1.89 -1.14
N PRO A 194 -4.89 -1.09 -1.12
CA PRO A 194 -4.84 0.33 -1.47
C PRO A 194 -4.24 1.15 -0.33
N GLY A 195 -3.34 2.09 -0.66
CA GLY A 195 -2.74 3.01 0.31
C GLY A 195 -2.11 2.27 1.50
N ALA A 196 -2.50 2.67 2.71
CA ALA A 196 -2.04 2.16 3.99
C ALA A 196 -2.96 1.09 4.59
N THR A 197 -3.97 0.63 3.86
CA THR A 197 -4.89 -0.41 4.31
C THR A 197 -4.15 -1.75 4.49
N PRO A 198 -4.48 -2.53 5.53
CA PRO A 198 -3.98 -3.89 5.68
C PRO A 198 -4.17 -4.77 4.45
N SER A 199 -3.34 -5.81 4.34
CA SER A 199 -3.43 -6.75 3.23
C SER A 199 -4.75 -7.53 3.30
N TYR A 200 -5.31 -7.91 2.15
CA TYR A 200 -6.64 -8.52 2.11
C TYR A 200 -6.68 -9.83 2.90
N GLY A 201 -7.56 -9.90 3.89
CA GLY A 201 -7.67 -11.04 4.80
C GLY A 201 -6.60 -11.10 5.89
N ALA A 202 -5.70 -10.12 6.01
CA ALA A 202 -4.82 -10.01 7.18
C ALA A 202 -5.57 -9.61 8.44
N GLU A 203 -6.61 -8.78 8.31
CA GLU A 203 -7.43 -8.28 9.41
C GLU A 203 -8.33 -9.41 9.96
N GLN A 204 -8.03 -9.86 11.17
CA GLN A 204 -8.76 -10.94 11.85
C GLN A 204 -9.34 -10.51 13.20
N ASN A 205 -9.00 -9.29 13.67
CA ASN A 205 -9.35 -8.80 15.01
C ASN A 205 -10.40 -7.67 15.05
N GLY A 206 -11.14 -7.45 13.94
CA GLY A 206 -12.20 -6.44 13.87
C GLY A 206 -11.73 -5.06 13.36
N LEU A 207 -12.70 -4.15 13.20
CA LEU A 207 -12.49 -2.81 12.64
C LEU A 207 -11.58 -1.96 13.53
N LEU A 208 -11.80 -1.98 14.85
CA LEU A 208 -11.04 -1.18 15.80
C LEU A 208 -9.56 -1.58 15.82
N ALA A 209 -9.26 -2.88 15.73
CA ALA A 209 -7.88 -3.36 15.68
C ALA A 209 -7.17 -2.91 14.38
N SER A 210 -7.87 -2.97 13.25
CA SER A 210 -7.35 -2.45 11.97
C SER A 210 -7.06 -0.95 12.06
N LEU A 211 -8.04 -0.17 12.53
CA LEU A 211 -7.91 1.28 12.71
C LEU A 211 -6.78 1.64 13.68
N ASN A 212 -6.64 0.95 14.81
CA ASN A 212 -5.54 1.18 15.76
C ASN A 212 -4.17 0.95 15.11
N SER A 213 -4.00 -0.14 14.35
CA SER A 213 -2.75 -0.39 13.61
C SER A 213 -2.42 0.73 12.63
N VAL A 214 -3.40 1.23 11.86
CA VAL A 214 -3.15 2.33 10.92
C VAL A 214 -2.86 3.64 11.66
N ALA A 215 -3.54 3.90 12.78
CA ALA A 215 -3.35 5.11 13.58
C ALA A 215 -1.93 5.23 14.18
N LYS A 216 -1.24 4.09 14.39
CA LYS A 216 0.17 4.08 14.83
C LYS A 216 1.14 4.67 13.79
N LEU A 217 0.74 4.81 12.52
CA LEU A 217 1.60 5.40 11.49
C LEU A 217 1.75 6.92 11.70
N PRO A 218 2.96 7.42 11.98
CA PRO A 218 3.15 8.82 12.33
C PRO A 218 3.02 9.73 11.11
N TYR A 219 1.96 10.53 11.06
CA TYR A 219 1.67 11.44 9.94
C TYR A 219 2.78 12.46 9.66
N GLU A 220 3.57 12.85 10.68
CA GLU A 220 4.71 13.75 10.49
C GLU A 220 5.83 13.16 9.61
N TYR A 221 5.81 11.84 9.37
CA TYR A 221 6.67 11.16 8.40
C TYR A 221 5.98 10.87 7.06
N ALA A 222 4.71 11.24 6.91
CA ALA A 222 3.91 11.02 5.72
C ALA A 222 3.05 12.25 5.37
N LEU A 223 3.64 13.45 5.39
CA LEU A 223 2.93 14.72 5.22
C LEU A 223 2.20 14.87 3.87
N ASP A 224 2.43 13.97 2.92
CA ASP A 224 1.67 13.90 1.66
C ASP A 224 0.42 12.99 1.75
N GLY A 225 0.26 12.27 2.86
CA GLY A 225 -0.96 11.57 3.24
C GLY A 225 -0.80 10.08 3.56
N ILE A 226 -1.65 9.58 4.46
CA ILE A 226 -1.81 8.16 4.77
C ILE A 226 -3.26 7.79 4.41
N SER A 227 -3.47 7.02 3.35
CA SER A 227 -4.82 6.68 2.87
C SER A 227 -5.27 5.34 3.43
N ASN A 228 -6.25 5.33 4.34
CA ASN A 228 -6.96 4.11 4.73
C ASN A 228 -8.37 4.03 4.10
N THR A 229 -8.81 2.83 3.72
CA THR A 229 -10.15 2.57 3.17
C THR A 229 -10.79 1.34 3.80
N GLU A 230 -11.83 1.57 4.58
CA GLU A 230 -12.55 0.53 5.32
C GLU A 230 -13.93 0.26 4.72
N THR A 231 -14.29 -1.02 4.69
CA THR A 231 -15.65 -1.45 4.37
C THR A 231 -16.26 -2.14 5.58
N ILE A 232 -17.42 -1.63 6.00
CA ILE A 232 -18.07 -2.03 7.25
C ILE A 232 -19.48 -2.54 6.91
N ALA A 233 -19.78 -3.76 7.34
CA ALA A 233 -21.13 -4.28 7.22
C ALA A 233 -22.07 -3.44 8.11
N PRO A 234 -23.29 -3.06 7.66
CA PRO A 234 -24.21 -2.27 8.47
C PRO A 234 -24.53 -2.91 9.83
N GLY A 235 -24.52 -4.24 9.92
CA GLY A 235 -24.73 -4.98 11.16
C GLY A 235 -23.59 -4.86 12.17
N ALA A 236 -22.35 -4.62 11.71
CA ALA A 236 -21.19 -4.40 12.58
C ALA A 236 -21.30 -3.09 13.35
N LEU A 237 -21.91 -2.06 12.73
CA LEU A 237 -22.11 -0.75 13.36
C LEU A 237 -23.32 -0.69 14.30
N GLY A 238 -24.28 -1.61 14.18
CA GLY A 238 -25.46 -1.62 15.05
C GLY A 238 -26.73 -2.12 14.38
N HIS A 239 -27.77 -2.30 15.21
CA HIS A 239 -29.05 -2.89 14.81
C HIS A 239 -30.13 -1.84 14.54
N SER A 240 -29.88 -0.57 14.87
CA SER A 240 -30.72 0.58 14.51
C SER A 240 -29.91 1.67 13.79
N GLU A 241 -30.59 2.61 13.13
CA GLU A 241 -29.93 3.74 12.46
C GLU A 241 -29.20 4.64 13.46
N ASP A 242 -29.79 4.89 14.63
CA ASP A 242 -29.19 5.73 15.67
C ASP A 242 -27.96 5.06 16.29
N GLU A 243 -28.00 3.74 16.54
CA GLU A 243 -26.82 2.99 16.97
C GLU A 243 -25.69 3.08 15.96
N ARG A 244 -25.98 2.89 14.66
CA ARG A 244 -24.96 2.94 13.60
C ARG A 244 -24.30 4.32 13.52
N LYS A 245 -25.09 5.39 13.62
CA LYS A 245 -24.56 6.77 13.63
C LYS A 245 -23.65 6.99 14.83
N ASN A 246 -24.13 6.67 16.03
CA ASN A 246 -23.38 6.90 17.26
C ASN A 246 -22.10 6.07 17.32
N ASN A 247 -22.17 4.79 16.96
CA ASN A 247 -20.99 3.91 16.92
C ASN A 247 -19.98 4.38 15.86
N LEU A 248 -20.44 4.80 14.68
CA LEU A 248 -19.53 5.36 13.68
C LEU A 248 -18.86 6.64 14.20
N VAL A 249 -19.59 7.55 14.84
CA VAL A 249 -19.00 8.74 15.47
C VAL A 249 -17.94 8.35 16.49
N HIS A 250 -18.22 7.41 17.40
CA HIS A 250 -17.24 6.95 18.39
C HIS A 250 -16.00 6.30 17.75
N VAL A 251 -16.18 5.54 16.67
CA VAL A 251 -15.07 4.96 15.89
C VAL A 251 -14.21 6.07 15.28
N LEU A 252 -14.84 7.09 14.70
CA LEU A 252 -14.12 8.21 14.10
C LEU A 252 -13.38 9.03 15.16
N ASP A 253 -14.03 9.36 16.27
CA ASP A 253 -13.42 10.09 17.39
C ASP A 253 -12.20 9.31 17.91
N GLY A 254 -12.36 8.02 18.20
CA GLY A 254 -11.26 7.18 18.67
C GLY A 254 -10.11 7.02 17.68
N TYR A 255 -10.38 6.98 16.37
CA TYR A 255 -9.35 6.89 15.33
C TYR A 255 -8.59 8.20 15.17
N PHE A 256 -9.29 9.34 15.10
CA PHE A 256 -8.66 10.64 14.86
C PHE A 256 -8.01 11.22 16.12
N ASP A 257 -8.50 10.91 17.33
CA ASP A 257 -7.86 11.30 18.59
C ASP A 257 -6.47 10.65 18.76
N GLN A 258 -6.21 9.52 18.09
CA GLN A 258 -4.90 8.86 18.04
C GLN A 258 -3.92 9.53 17.04
N GLY A 259 -4.35 10.57 16.31
CA GLY A 259 -3.52 11.27 15.34
C GLY A 259 -3.56 10.70 13.92
N ALA A 260 -4.53 9.83 13.62
CA ALA A 260 -4.70 9.30 12.28
C ALA A 260 -5.03 10.40 11.25
N HIS A 261 -4.62 10.19 10.00
CA HIS A 261 -4.70 11.22 8.96
C HIS A 261 -6.01 11.19 8.15
N HIS A 262 -6.42 10.02 7.67
CA HIS A 262 -7.54 9.91 6.73
C HIS A 262 -8.22 8.55 6.82
N LEU A 263 -9.55 8.56 6.68
CA LEU A 263 -10.37 7.37 6.56
C LEU A 263 -11.40 7.52 5.43
N ASN A 264 -11.42 6.55 4.52
CA ASN A 264 -12.57 6.30 3.66
C ASN A 264 -13.49 5.31 4.35
N VAL A 265 -14.77 5.66 4.45
CA VAL A 265 -15.80 4.83 5.08
C VAL A 265 -16.79 4.35 4.03
N ASN A 266 -16.86 3.03 3.85
CA ASN A 266 -17.91 2.36 3.10
C ASN A 266 -18.83 1.61 4.07
N VAL A 267 -20.15 1.81 3.98
CA VAL A 267 -21.14 1.11 4.83
C VAL A 267 -22.13 0.35 3.95
N PHE A 268 -21.79 -0.90 3.63
CA PHE A 268 -22.61 -1.82 2.85
C PHE A 268 -22.09 -3.26 3.01
N GLY A 269 -22.92 -4.26 2.72
CA GLY A 269 -22.52 -5.67 2.72
C GLY A 269 -21.94 -6.12 1.37
N LEU A 270 -21.14 -7.18 1.39
CA LEU A 270 -20.55 -7.79 0.17
C LEU A 270 -21.62 -8.25 -0.84
N ASP A 271 -22.78 -8.69 -0.38
CA ASP A 271 -23.87 -9.12 -1.26
C ASP A 271 -24.38 -7.99 -2.15
N LYS A 272 -24.35 -6.75 -1.67
CA LYS A 272 -24.73 -5.57 -2.48
C LYS A 272 -23.73 -5.31 -3.59
N LEU A 273 -22.42 -5.49 -3.34
CA LEU A 273 -21.40 -5.37 -4.39
C LEU A 273 -21.54 -6.47 -5.44
N LYS A 274 -21.78 -7.72 -5.00
CA LYS A 274 -22.00 -8.86 -5.91
C LYS A 274 -23.25 -8.65 -6.77
N ASP A 275 -24.36 -8.22 -6.17
CA ASP A 275 -25.58 -7.95 -6.91
C ASP A 275 -25.43 -6.76 -7.87
N ALA A 276 -24.72 -5.69 -7.48
CA ALA A 276 -24.41 -4.57 -8.36
C ALA A 276 -23.47 -4.94 -9.52
N MET A 277 -22.58 -5.92 -9.32
CA MET A 277 -21.67 -6.41 -10.38
C MET A 277 -22.42 -7.27 -11.42
N GLU A 278 -23.40 -8.07 -10.99
CA GLU A 278 -24.17 -8.94 -11.87
C GLU A 278 -25.40 -8.27 -12.48
N HIS A 279 -25.96 -7.26 -11.81
CA HIS A 279 -27.17 -6.54 -12.23
C HIS A 279 -26.98 -5.02 -12.25
N PRO A 280 -25.98 -4.47 -12.97
CA PRO A 280 -25.66 -3.04 -12.97
C PRO A 280 -26.81 -2.16 -13.52
N GLU A 281 -27.78 -2.74 -14.23
CA GLU A 281 -28.94 -2.06 -14.80
C GLU A 281 -30.00 -1.64 -13.77
N LYS A 282 -29.96 -2.19 -12.54
CA LYS A 282 -30.96 -1.85 -11.52
C LYS A 282 -30.89 -0.35 -11.19
N PRO A 283 -32.05 0.36 -11.11
CA PRO A 283 -32.07 1.81 -10.87
C PRO A 283 -31.33 2.25 -9.59
N GLU A 284 -31.32 1.41 -8.56
CA GLU A 284 -30.62 1.67 -7.29
C GLU A 284 -29.09 1.72 -7.42
N TYR A 285 -28.53 1.12 -8.48
CA TYR A 285 -27.08 1.10 -8.74
C TYR A 285 -26.59 2.20 -9.69
N ALA A 286 -27.49 2.91 -10.37
CA ALA A 286 -27.14 3.97 -11.32
C ALA A 286 -26.23 5.07 -10.74
N ASN A 287 -26.35 5.32 -9.43
CA ASN A 287 -25.52 6.26 -8.67
C ASN A 287 -24.86 5.61 -7.44
N PHE A 288 -24.81 4.28 -7.36
CA PHE A 288 -24.19 3.60 -6.24
C PHE A 288 -22.68 3.86 -6.25
N THR A 289 -22.26 4.67 -5.28
CA THR A 289 -20.93 5.25 -5.20
C THR A 289 -20.18 4.63 -4.04
N ILE A 290 -18.93 4.25 -4.28
CA ILE A 290 -18.05 3.63 -3.29
C ILE A 290 -16.78 4.44 -3.15
N ARG A 291 -16.15 4.37 -1.96
CA ARG A 291 -14.80 4.89 -1.71
C ARG A 291 -13.78 3.81 -2.06
N VAL A 292 -12.70 4.17 -2.76
CA VAL A 292 -11.71 3.17 -3.24
C VAL A 292 -10.28 3.39 -2.75
N SER A 293 -9.70 4.58 -2.95
CA SER A 293 -8.28 4.84 -2.63
C SER A 293 -8.03 6.36 -2.56
N GLY A 294 -8.73 7.02 -1.64
CA GLY A 294 -8.69 8.49 -1.47
C GLY A 294 -9.74 9.27 -2.27
N TYR A 295 -10.53 8.59 -3.11
CA TYR A 295 -11.60 9.18 -3.91
C TYR A 295 -12.80 8.22 -4.04
N ALA A 296 -13.87 8.72 -4.64
CA ALA A 296 -15.10 7.96 -4.87
C ALA A 296 -15.34 7.69 -6.36
N VAL A 297 -15.97 6.56 -6.66
CA VAL A 297 -16.37 6.14 -8.00
C VAL A 297 -17.74 5.51 -7.97
N LYS A 298 -18.46 5.56 -9.09
CA LYS A 298 -19.61 4.68 -9.26
C LYS A 298 -19.09 3.25 -9.41
N PHE A 299 -19.64 2.33 -8.64
CA PHE A 299 -19.18 0.93 -8.68
C PHE A 299 -19.34 0.31 -10.07
N ILE A 300 -20.41 0.68 -10.79
CA ILE A 300 -20.70 0.21 -12.15
C ILE A 300 -19.78 0.78 -13.23
N ASP A 301 -19.04 1.86 -12.94
CA ASP A 301 -18.07 2.44 -13.88
C ASP A 301 -16.70 1.76 -13.81
N LEU A 302 -16.49 0.91 -12.81
CA LEU A 302 -15.27 0.11 -12.67
C LEU A 302 -15.27 -1.07 -13.66
N THR A 303 -14.07 -1.45 -14.12
CA THR A 303 -13.93 -2.71 -14.87
C THR A 303 -14.22 -3.90 -13.95
N ARG A 304 -14.63 -5.04 -14.52
CA ARG A 304 -14.92 -6.25 -13.72
C ARG A 304 -13.74 -6.68 -12.84
N GLU A 305 -12.52 -6.48 -13.30
CA GLU A 305 -11.31 -6.75 -12.51
C GLU A 305 -11.18 -5.81 -11.30
N GLN A 306 -11.45 -4.51 -11.48
CA GLN A 306 -11.45 -3.54 -10.39
C GLN A 306 -12.61 -3.79 -9.40
N GLN A 307 -13.77 -4.23 -9.89
CA GLN A 307 -14.89 -4.63 -9.03
C GLN A 307 -14.52 -5.85 -8.18
N LEU A 308 -13.86 -6.85 -8.76
CA LEU A 308 -13.36 -8.02 -8.03
C LEU A 308 -12.30 -7.64 -6.99
N ASP A 309 -11.41 -6.67 -7.28
CA ASP A 309 -10.49 -6.11 -6.27
C ASP A 309 -11.25 -5.50 -5.09
N VAL A 310 -12.29 -4.69 -5.34
CA VAL A 310 -13.11 -4.10 -4.28
C VAL A 310 -13.84 -5.17 -3.45
N ILE A 311 -14.40 -6.20 -4.10
CA ILE A 311 -15.11 -7.30 -3.42
C ILE A 311 -14.15 -8.15 -2.57
N ALA A 312 -12.88 -8.27 -2.97
CA ALA A 312 -11.88 -9.06 -2.25
C ALA A 312 -11.35 -8.37 -0.98
N ARG A 313 -11.64 -7.08 -0.79
CA ARG A 313 -11.23 -6.34 0.41
C ARG A 313 -11.96 -6.87 1.64
N THR A 314 -11.36 -6.67 2.79
CA THR A 314 -11.98 -6.95 4.08
C THR A 314 -13.28 -6.16 4.21
N CYS A 315 -14.34 -6.86 4.61
CA CYS A 315 -15.61 -6.28 5.02
C CYS A 315 -15.81 -6.63 6.48
N HIS A 316 -15.65 -5.66 7.38
CA HIS A 316 -15.75 -5.87 8.81
C HIS A 316 -17.18 -6.23 9.21
N GLU A 317 -17.35 -7.43 9.77
CA GLU A 317 -18.63 -7.92 10.32
C GLU A 317 -18.77 -7.65 11.83
N ALA A 318 -17.68 -7.22 12.48
CA ALA A 318 -17.63 -6.82 13.88
C ALA A 318 -16.74 -5.58 14.05
N MET A 319 -17.03 -4.79 15.10
CA MET A 319 -16.16 -3.69 15.55
C MET A 319 -14.85 -4.22 16.12
#